data_AF-A0A6J4LSM3-F1
#
_entry.id   AF-A0A6J4LSM3-F1
#
_cell.length_a   1.000
_cell.length_b   1.000
_cell.length_c   1.000
_cell.angle_alpha   90.00
_cell.angle_beta   90.00
_cell.angle_gamma   90.00
#
_symmetry.space_group_name_H-M   'P 1'
#
loop_
_entity.id
_entity.type
_entity.pdbx_description
1 polymer ?
#
loop_
_entity_poly.entity_id
_entity_poly.type
_entity_poly.pdbx_seq_one_letter_code
_entity_poly.pdbx_strand_id
1 'polypeptide(L)'
;ARPAPALPAASPVVRPQPPRARAVRPRPVTRERVEEAARTAKGRRIIISLDQRRLWSMDNGDTLYSAPIAIGKGTELSFGSARWNFTTPFGIRRVLGKEKNPVWTPPDWHYVELARDSSWKIVRLERGRPIPLPDRSRLEVRGDRIGRVLPGGRFEPIPANDEVIYGDTLFIPPLGTANRRVEGELGAFKLALGDGYMIHGTPHQESIGQAATHGCIRMADADISYIYHTIAVGTPVYIY
;
A
#
# COMPACT_ATOMS: atom_id res chain seq x y z
N ALA A 1 81.29 6.71 26.11
CA ALA A 1 80.34 5.69 26.61
C ALA A 1 79.59 5.09 25.42
N ARG A 2 79.68 3.77 25.20
CA ARG A 2 78.92 3.05 24.16
C ARG A 2 77.53 2.68 24.71
N PRO A 3 76.43 2.84 23.96
CA PRO A 3 75.09 2.47 24.44
C PRO A 3 74.91 0.94 24.46
N ALA A 4 74.15 0.47 25.45
CA ALA A 4 73.79 -0.94 25.63
C ALA A 4 72.84 -1.44 24.52
N PRO A 5 72.87 -2.74 24.17
CA PRO A 5 72.00 -3.29 23.12
C PRO A 5 70.54 -3.39 23.59
N ALA A 6 69.62 -3.09 22.67
CA ALA A 6 68.18 -3.18 22.89
C ALA A 6 67.70 -4.65 23.02
N LEU A 7 66.76 -4.89 23.93
CA LEU A 7 66.07 -6.17 24.09
C LEU A 7 65.16 -6.47 22.87
N PRO A 8 65.03 -7.74 22.44
CA PRO A 8 64.18 -8.10 21.31
C PRO A 8 62.69 -7.96 21.67
N ALA A 9 61.91 -7.41 20.74
CA ALA A 9 60.46 -7.28 20.85
C ALA A 9 59.79 -8.66 20.89
N ALA A 10 58.83 -8.83 21.80
CA ALA A 10 58.02 -10.05 21.90
C ALA A 10 57.06 -10.17 20.69
N SER A 11 57.03 -11.34 20.06
CA SER A 11 56.12 -11.65 18.95
C SER A 11 54.65 -11.66 19.42
N PRO A 12 53.70 -11.10 18.63
CA PRO A 12 52.29 -11.13 19.00
C PRO A 12 51.71 -12.55 18.85
N VAL A 13 51.12 -13.06 19.91
CA VAL A 13 50.35 -14.32 19.89
C VAL A 13 49.01 -14.06 19.17
N VAL A 14 48.87 -14.59 17.95
CA VAL A 14 47.61 -14.55 17.20
C VAL A 14 46.66 -15.60 17.77
N ARG A 15 45.53 -15.18 18.37
CA ARG A 15 44.44 -16.08 18.75
C ARG A 15 43.68 -16.50 17.47
N PRO A 16 43.37 -17.79 17.26
CA PRO A 16 42.57 -18.21 16.13
C PRO A 16 41.14 -17.63 16.23
N GLN A 17 40.67 -16.97 15.17
CA GLN A 17 39.28 -16.54 15.06
C GLN A 17 38.38 -17.76 14.85
N PRO A 18 37.22 -17.84 15.52
CA PRO A 18 36.24 -18.89 15.25
C PRO A 18 35.73 -18.77 13.79
N PRO A 19 35.41 -19.90 13.13
CA PRO A 19 34.92 -19.87 11.76
C PRO A 19 33.64 -19.04 11.67
N ARG A 20 33.60 -18.09 10.74
CA ARG A 20 32.39 -17.31 10.45
C ARG A 20 31.30 -18.27 10.00
N ALA A 21 30.19 -18.32 10.75
CA ALA A 21 29.01 -19.08 10.36
C ALA A 21 28.56 -18.62 8.96
N ARG A 22 28.49 -19.57 8.02
CA ARG A 22 28.06 -19.30 6.65
C ARG A 22 26.58 -18.93 6.71
N ALA A 23 26.24 -17.67 6.44
CA ALA A 23 24.85 -17.21 6.39
C ALA A 23 24.08 -18.07 5.38
N VAL A 24 23.16 -18.90 5.88
CA VAL A 24 22.24 -19.66 5.03
C VAL A 24 21.32 -18.64 4.39
N ARG A 25 21.48 -18.40 3.09
CA ARG A 25 20.55 -17.54 2.34
C ARG A 25 19.16 -18.18 2.43
N PRO A 26 18.13 -17.45 2.89
CA PRO A 26 16.78 -17.99 2.92
C PRO A 26 16.38 -18.40 1.50
N ARG A 27 15.83 -19.61 1.36
CA ARG A 27 15.33 -20.09 0.06
C ARG A 27 14.24 -19.13 -0.45
N PRO A 28 14.20 -18.82 -1.75
CA PRO A 28 13.16 -17.96 -2.31
C PRO A 28 11.76 -18.53 -2.03
N VAL A 29 10.82 -17.66 -1.71
CA VAL A 29 9.40 -18.00 -1.57
C VAL A 29 8.82 -18.10 -2.98
N THR A 30 8.17 -19.21 -3.29
CA THR A 30 7.48 -19.43 -4.57
C THR A 30 5.98 -19.59 -4.31
N ARG A 31 5.13 -19.42 -5.34
CA ARG A 31 3.68 -19.56 -5.23
C ARG A 31 3.29 -20.98 -4.79
N GLU A 32 3.96 -21.99 -5.32
CA GLU A 32 3.71 -23.40 -4.99
C GLU A 32 3.97 -23.68 -3.49
N ARG A 33 5.04 -23.07 -2.94
CA ARG A 33 5.34 -23.22 -1.50
C ARG A 33 4.32 -22.50 -0.62
N VAL A 34 3.77 -21.38 -1.07
CA VAL A 34 2.70 -20.68 -0.33
C VAL A 34 1.40 -21.47 -0.41
N GLU A 35 1.07 -22.04 -1.57
CA GLU A 35 -0.08 -22.93 -1.73
C GLU A 35 0.02 -24.17 -0.84
N GLU A 36 1.16 -24.87 -0.84
CA GLU A 36 1.41 -26.02 0.02
C GLU A 36 1.27 -25.64 1.51
N ALA A 37 1.85 -24.50 1.91
CA ALA A 37 1.71 -23.99 3.26
C ALA A 37 0.24 -23.65 3.61
N ALA A 38 -0.52 -23.11 2.67
CA ALA A 38 -1.94 -22.79 2.86
C ALA A 38 -2.79 -24.05 3.08
N ARG A 39 -2.52 -25.10 2.29
CA ARG A 39 -3.23 -26.40 2.35
C ARG A 39 -2.93 -27.17 3.63
N THR A 40 -1.69 -27.13 4.09
CA THR A 40 -1.22 -27.90 5.27
C THR A 40 -1.40 -27.16 6.60
N ALA A 41 -1.55 -25.83 6.59
CA ALA A 41 -1.80 -25.04 7.78
C ALA A 41 -3.09 -25.49 8.51
N LYS A 42 -3.07 -25.39 9.84
CA LYS A 42 -4.21 -25.71 10.71
C LYS A 42 -4.82 -24.45 11.31
N GLY A 43 -6.03 -24.58 11.82
CA GLY A 43 -6.79 -23.48 12.43
C GLY A 43 -7.31 -22.46 11.42
N ARG A 44 -7.84 -21.36 11.95
CA ARG A 44 -8.47 -20.27 11.21
C ARG A 44 -7.47 -19.56 10.30
N ARG A 45 -7.76 -19.50 9.00
CA ARG A 45 -6.90 -18.84 8.00
C ARG A 45 -7.71 -18.37 6.79
N ILE A 46 -7.17 -17.38 6.08
CA ILE A 46 -7.63 -16.99 4.76
C ILE A 46 -6.68 -17.58 3.72
N ILE A 47 -7.25 -18.16 2.66
CA ILE A 47 -6.51 -18.61 1.49
C ILE A 47 -7.03 -17.83 0.29
N ILE A 48 -6.13 -17.29 -0.53
CA ILE A 48 -6.43 -16.55 -1.75
C ILE A 48 -5.64 -17.19 -2.90
N SER A 49 -6.36 -17.58 -3.93
CA SER A 49 -5.78 -17.94 -5.22
C SER A 49 -5.97 -16.78 -6.18
N LEU A 50 -4.86 -16.23 -6.67
CA LEU A 50 -4.84 -15.17 -7.67
C LEU A 50 -5.33 -15.69 -9.04
N ASP A 51 -4.97 -16.93 -9.37
CA ASP A 51 -5.32 -17.54 -10.66
C ASP A 51 -6.81 -17.90 -10.71
N GLN A 52 -7.36 -18.46 -9.63
CA GLN A 52 -8.80 -18.74 -9.52
C GLN A 52 -9.62 -17.50 -9.16
N ARG A 53 -8.96 -16.38 -8.81
CA ARG A 53 -9.60 -15.14 -8.33
C ARG A 53 -10.63 -15.43 -7.26
N ARG A 54 -10.20 -16.20 -6.26
CA ARG A 54 -11.10 -16.70 -5.23
C ARG A 54 -10.44 -16.67 -3.86
N LEU A 55 -11.25 -16.38 -2.86
CA LEU A 55 -10.90 -16.39 -1.45
C LEU A 55 -11.67 -17.52 -0.74
N TRP A 56 -10.99 -18.18 0.19
CA TRP A 56 -11.58 -19.11 1.15
C TRP A 56 -11.24 -18.68 2.57
N SER A 57 -12.26 -18.69 3.44
CA SER A 57 -12.09 -18.68 4.88
C SER A 57 -12.13 -20.13 5.35
N MET A 58 -11.04 -20.59 5.95
CA MET A 58 -10.87 -21.99 6.36
C MET A 58 -10.66 -22.11 7.85
N ASP A 59 -11.10 -23.22 8.42
CA ASP A 59 -10.75 -23.65 9.76
C ASP A 59 -10.39 -25.13 9.73
N ASN A 60 -9.11 -25.45 9.95
CA ASN A 60 -8.57 -26.78 9.68
C ASN A 60 -8.86 -27.23 8.24
N GLY A 61 -9.54 -28.36 8.04
CA GLY A 61 -9.91 -28.87 6.72
C GLY A 61 -11.20 -28.26 6.16
N ASP A 62 -11.98 -27.55 6.97
CA ASP A 62 -13.30 -27.09 6.61
C ASP A 62 -13.25 -25.75 5.89
N THR A 63 -14.00 -25.64 4.79
CA THR A 63 -14.26 -24.37 4.12
C THR A 63 -15.47 -23.73 4.77
N LEU A 64 -15.26 -22.65 5.53
CA LEU A 64 -16.33 -21.92 6.21
C LEU A 64 -16.99 -20.86 5.33
N TYR A 65 -16.27 -20.37 4.32
CA TYR A 65 -16.79 -19.42 3.35
C TYR A 65 -15.92 -19.40 2.10
N SER A 66 -16.53 -19.08 0.96
CA SER A 66 -15.79 -18.90 -0.29
C SER A 66 -16.48 -17.88 -1.18
N ALA A 67 -15.69 -16.96 -1.74
CA ALA A 67 -16.22 -15.89 -2.59
C ALA A 67 -15.25 -15.53 -3.73
N PRO A 68 -15.78 -15.09 -4.88
CA PRO A 68 -14.95 -14.50 -5.93
C PRO A 68 -14.33 -13.18 -5.45
N ILE A 69 -13.16 -12.85 -5.98
CA ILE A 69 -12.43 -11.61 -5.65
C ILE A 69 -11.94 -10.91 -6.91
N ALA A 70 -11.69 -9.60 -6.82
CA ALA A 70 -10.86 -8.90 -7.79
C ALA A 70 -9.43 -8.75 -7.26
N ILE A 71 -8.46 -8.77 -8.16
CA ILE A 71 -7.04 -8.67 -7.84
C ILE A 71 -6.36 -7.55 -8.65
N GLY A 72 -5.08 -7.31 -8.37
CA GLY A 72 -4.25 -6.36 -9.07
C GLY A 72 -4.22 -6.59 -10.57
N LYS A 73 -4.33 -5.51 -11.35
CA LYS A 73 -4.29 -5.51 -12.82
C LYS A 73 -2.93 -5.92 -13.41
N GLY A 74 -1.90 -6.03 -12.58
CA GLY A 74 -0.57 -6.53 -13.00
C GLY A 74 0.19 -5.58 -13.91
N THR A 75 -0.24 -4.32 -14.02
CA THR A 75 0.44 -3.30 -14.81
C THR A 75 1.37 -2.46 -13.95
N GLU A 76 2.22 -1.67 -14.60
CA GLU A 76 3.10 -0.71 -13.93
C GLU A 76 2.76 0.72 -14.35
N LEU A 77 2.94 1.65 -13.42
CA LEU A 77 2.87 3.07 -13.66
C LEU A 77 4.20 3.69 -13.24
N SER A 78 4.73 4.57 -14.07
CA SER A 78 5.96 5.32 -13.76
C SER A 78 5.74 6.80 -14.03
N PHE A 79 6.23 7.65 -13.12
CA PHE A 79 6.22 9.10 -13.29
C PHE A 79 7.43 9.73 -12.60
N GLY A 80 8.30 10.37 -13.39
CA GLY A 80 9.62 10.79 -12.90
C GLY A 80 10.43 9.60 -12.39
N SER A 81 10.91 9.68 -11.14
CA SER A 81 11.60 8.57 -10.46
C SER A 81 10.66 7.59 -9.75
N ALA A 82 9.38 7.93 -9.61
CA ALA A 82 8.42 7.09 -8.93
C ALA A 82 7.94 5.95 -9.84
N ARG A 83 7.81 4.76 -9.27
CA ARG A 83 7.26 3.57 -9.93
C ARG A 83 6.28 2.86 -9.01
N TRP A 84 5.17 2.43 -9.57
CA TRP A 84 4.15 1.65 -8.89
C TRP A 84 3.88 0.37 -9.68
N ASN A 85 3.89 -0.76 -8.98
CA ASN A 85 3.52 -2.04 -9.54
C ASN A 85 2.17 -2.45 -8.97
N PHE A 86 1.20 -2.68 -9.87
CA PHE A 86 -0.19 -2.97 -9.53
C PHE A 86 -0.50 -4.47 -9.53
N THR A 87 0.50 -5.30 -9.25
CA THR A 87 0.33 -6.73 -9.00
C THR A 87 -0.06 -6.96 -7.55
N THR A 88 -0.99 -7.89 -7.30
CA THR A 88 -1.23 -8.38 -5.93
C THR A 88 -0.06 -9.28 -5.52
N PRO A 89 0.70 -8.92 -4.47
CA PRO A 89 1.88 -9.68 -4.07
C PRO A 89 1.46 -11.02 -3.46
N PHE A 90 2.02 -12.10 -4.00
CA PHE A 90 1.91 -13.43 -3.37
C PHE A 90 2.76 -13.48 -2.09
N GLY A 91 2.46 -14.43 -1.21
CA GLY A 91 3.15 -14.62 0.05
C GLY A 91 2.21 -14.91 1.21
N ILE A 92 2.78 -14.97 2.40
CA ILE A 92 2.04 -15.14 3.66
C ILE A 92 1.99 -13.79 4.36
N ARG A 93 0.78 -13.30 4.60
CA ARG A 93 0.47 -12.07 5.33
C ARG A 93 -0.36 -12.38 6.57
N ARG A 94 -0.69 -11.35 7.34
CA ARG A 94 -1.65 -11.42 8.45
C ARG A 94 -2.62 -10.27 8.36
N VAL A 95 -3.83 -10.48 8.88
CA VAL A 95 -4.76 -9.39 9.12
C VAL A 95 -4.19 -8.51 10.23
N LEU A 96 -3.78 -7.28 9.92
CA LEU A 96 -3.16 -6.36 10.87
C LEU A 96 -4.17 -5.48 11.58
N GLY A 97 -5.32 -5.23 10.95
CA GLY A 97 -6.35 -4.36 11.46
C GLY A 97 -7.61 -4.47 10.62
N LYS A 98 -8.72 -3.99 11.20
CA LYS A 98 -10.06 -4.09 10.64
C LYS A 98 -10.77 -2.76 10.82
N GLU A 99 -11.45 -2.29 9.79
CA GLU A 99 -12.18 -1.02 9.82
C GLU A 99 -13.55 -1.17 9.15
N LYS A 100 -14.57 -0.58 9.78
CA LYS A 100 -15.93 -0.44 9.22
C LYS A 100 -16.07 0.97 8.66
N ASN A 101 -16.76 1.10 7.52
CA ASN A 101 -16.91 2.32 6.76
C ASN A 101 -15.54 3.03 6.52
N PRO A 102 -14.56 2.29 5.97
CA PRO A 102 -13.21 2.81 5.79
C PRO A 102 -13.16 4.04 4.88
N VAL A 103 -12.36 5.02 5.25
CA VAL A 103 -12.04 6.17 4.39
C VAL A 103 -10.84 5.82 3.52
N TRP A 104 -10.98 5.94 2.20
CA TRP A 104 -9.87 5.81 1.29
C TRP A 104 -8.98 7.05 1.35
N THR A 105 -7.67 6.82 1.37
CA THR A 105 -6.67 7.87 1.18
C THR A 105 -6.02 7.68 -0.17
N PRO A 106 -6.46 8.41 -1.23
CA PRO A 106 -5.92 8.28 -2.57
C PRO A 106 -4.40 8.40 -2.55
N PRO A 107 -3.64 7.40 -3.03
CA PRO A 107 -2.18 7.51 -3.12
C PRO A 107 -1.77 8.40 -4.31
N ASP A 108 -0.49 8.78 -4.39
CA ASP A 108 0.01 9.63 -5.48
C ASP A 108 -0.27 9.07 -6.88
N TRP A 109 -0.22 7.75 -7.04
CA TRP A 109 -0.47 7.11 -8.34
C TRP A 109 -1.86 7.44 -8.90
N HIS A 110 -2.86 7.66 -8.04
CA HIS A 110 -4.22 7.97 -8.49
C HIS A 110 -4.26 9.27 -9.27
N TYR A 111 -3.64 10.32 -8.73
CA TYR A 111 -3.53 11.62 -9.38
C TYR A 111 -2.65 11.57 -10.63
N VAL A 112 -1.65 10.68 -10.64
CA VAL A 112 -0.82 10.44 -11.84
C VAL A 112 -1.63 9.80 -12.96
N GLU A 113 -2.49 8.82 -12.66
CA GLU A 113 -3.39 8.24 -13.67
C GLU A 113 -4.39 9.27 -14.18
N LEU A 114 -5.07 10.01 -13.30
CA LEU A 114 -6.03 11.05 -13.69
C LEU A 114 -5.41 12.08 -14.65
N ALA A 115 -4.22 12.57 -14.31
CA ALA A 115 -3.52 13.54 -15.13
C ALA A 115 -3.03 12.93 -16.45
N ARG A 116 -2.60 11.67 -16.47
CA ARG A 116 -2.21 10.98 -17.72
C ARG A 116 -3.40 10.84 -18.66
N ASP A 117 -4.54 10.41 -18.15
CA ASP A 117 -5.75 10.17 -18.96
C ASP A 117 -6.30 11.49 -19.52
N SER A 118 -6.09 12.60 -18.80
CA SER A 118 -6.52 13.94 -19.19
C SER A 118 -5.42 14.76 -19.89
N SER A 119 -4.23 14.19 -20.09
CA SER A 119 -3.03 14.91 -20.60
C SER A 119 -2.66 16.19 -19.82
N TRP A 120 -2.96 16.23 -18.52
CA TRP A 120 -2.62 17.33 -17.63
C TRP A 120 -1.19 17.25 -17.11
N LYS A 121 -0.58 18.42 -16.89
CA LYS A 121 0.63 18.57 -16.08
C LYS A 121 0.32 18.21 -14.63
N ILE A 122 1.33 17.74 -13.91
CA ILE A 122 1.21 17.37 -12.50
C ILE A 122 2.15 18.22 -11.67
N VAL A 123 1.61 18.83 -10.61
CA VAL A 123 2.40 19.53 -9.60
C VAL A 123 2.02 19.01 -8.22
N ARG A 124 3.01 18.75 -7.36
CA ARG A 124 2.74 18.40 -5.96
C ARG A 124 2.57 19.66 -5.13
N LEU A 125 1.49 19.73 -4.36
CA LEU A 125 1.32 20.76 -3.36
C LEU A 125 2.14 20.39 -2.12
N GLU A 126 2.74 21.41 -1.50
CA GLU A 126 3.51 21.26 -0.27
C GLU A 126 3.02 22.26 0.79
N ARG A 127 3.02 21.81 2.04
CA ARG A 127 2.63 22.66 3.17
C ARG A 127 3.65 23.79 3.33
N GLY A 128 3.18 25.02 3.51
CA GLY A 128 4.04 26.19 3.67
C GLY A 128 4.74 26.67 2.39
N ARG A 129 4.43 26.09 1.23
CA ARG A 129 4.93 26.54 -0.08
C ARG A 129 3.78 26.94 -0.99
N PRO A 130 3.31 28.19 -0.93
CA PRO A 130 2.23 28.65 -1.78
C PRO A 130 2.66 28.65 -3.25
N ILE A 131 1.74 28.30 -4.15
CA ILE A 131 1.98 28.29 -5.60
C ILE A 131 1.22 29.45 -6.25
N PRO A 132 1.89 30.42 -6.89
CA PRO A 132 1.22 31.53 -7.56
C PRO A 132 0.40 31.03 -8.75
N LEU A 133 -0.77 31.63 -8.96
CA LEU A 133 -1.66 31.38 -10.08
C LEU A 133 -1.68 32.59 -11.05
N PRO A 134 -2.09 32.40 -12.33
CA PRO A 134 -2.05 33.47 -13.34
C PRO A 134 -2.88 34.73 -13.00
N ASP A 135 -3.91 34.57 -12.19
CA ASP A 135 -4.83 35.63 -11.78
C ASP A 135 -4.37 36.42 -10.53
N ARG A 136 -3.08 36.31 -10.17
CA ARG A 136 -2.45 36.91 -8.98
C ARG A 136 -2.91 36.34 -7.64
N SER A 137 -3.77 35.32 -7.64
CA SER A 137 -4.00 34.51 -6.45
C SER A 137 -2.87 33.48 -6.28
N ARG A 138 -2.94 32.70 -5.20
CA ARG A 138 -2.03 31.57 -4.97
C ARG A 138 -2.76 30.39 -4.35
N LEU A 139 -2.35 29.18 -4.68
CA LEU A 139 -2.75 27.98 -3.96
C LEU A 139 -1.92 27.84 -2.68
N GLU A 140 -2.59 27.53 -1.59
CA GLU A 140 -1.96 27.38 -0.28
C GLU A 140 -2.63 26.25 0.50
N VAL A 141 -1.83 25.52 1.29
CA VAL A 141 -2.32 24.50 2.21
C VAL A 141 -2.30 25.07 3.63
N ARG A 142 -3.47 25.14 4.28
CA ARG A 142 -3.64 25.63 5.66
C ARG A 142 -4.34 24.58 6.50
N GLY A 143 -3.64 24.04 7.51
CA GLY A 143 -4.18 22.89 8.26
C GLY A 143 -4.44 21.72 7.30
N ASP A 144 -5.58 21.05 7.41
CA ASP A 144 -5.99 19.99 6.49
C ASP A 144 -6.62 20.48 5.18
N ARG A 145 -6.77 21.80 5.00
CA ARG A 145 -7.47 22.39 3.86
C ARG A 145 -6.52 22.88 2.78
N ILE A 146 -6.93 22.72 1.53
CA ILE A 146 -6.34 23.39 0.37
C ILE A 146 -7.26 24.55 0.01
N GLY A 147 -6.69 25.69 -0.35
CA GLY A 147 -7.48 26.83 -0.77
C GLY A 147 -6.69 27.81 -1.61
N ARG A 148 -7.45 28.68 -2.25
CA ARG A 148 -6.94 29.81 -3.02
C ARG A 148 -6.87 31.03 -2.11
N VAL A 149 -5.72 31.68 -2.05
CA VAL A 149 -5.57 32.97 -1.40
C VAL A 149 -5.64 34.08 -2.45
N LEU A 150 -6.69 34.89 -2.37
CA LEU A 150 -6.94 36.00 -3.28
C LEU A 150 -5.95 37.17 -3.07
N PRO A 151 -5.83 38.07 -4.06
CA PRO A 151 -5.29 39.40 -3.82
C PRO A 151 -6.00 40.06 -2.62
N GLY A 152 -5.24 40.52 -1.63
CA GLY A 152 -5.79 41.01 -0.35
C GLY A 152 -5.79 39.98 0.78
N GLY A 153 -5.38 38.73 0.54
CA GLY A 153 -5.07 37.75 1.60
C GLY A 153 -6.24 36.88 2.07
N ARG A 154 -7.45 37.08 1.54
CA ARG A 154 -8.61 36.23 1.82
C ARG A 154 -8.36 34.79 1.34
N PHE A 155 -8.58 33.80 2.21
CA PHE A 155 -8.46 32.38 1.88
C PHE A 155 -9.81 31.78 1.57
N GLU A 156 -9.94 31.22 0.38
CA GLU A 156 -11.12 30.56 -0.13
C GLU A 156 -10.81 29.07 -0.26
N PRO A 157 -11.33 28.23 0.63
CA PRO A 157 -11.01 26.82 0.60
C PRO A 157 -11.66 26.11 -0.57
N ILE A 158 -10.93 25.18 -1.17
CA ILE A 158 -11.44 24.28 -2.20
C ILE A 158 -12.24 23.16 -1.51
N PRO A 159 -13.40 22.74 -2.04
CA PRO A 159 -14.13 21.59 -1.54
C PRO A 159 -13.25 20.33 -1.50
N ALA A 160 -13.45 19.49 -0.48
CA ALA A 160 -12.61 18.30 -0.27
C ALA A 160 -12.88 17.19 -1.30
N ASN A 161 -14.05 17.20 -1.91
CA ASN A 161 -14.49 16.25 -2.91
C ASN A 161 -14.03 16.61 -4.35
N ASP A 162 -13.35 17.74 -4.53
CA ASP A 162 -12.91 18.22 -5.84
C ASP A 162 -11.41 17.95 -6.04
N GLU A 163 -11.03 17.55 -7.24
CA GLU A 163 -9.64 17.61 -7.70
C GLU A 163 -9.18 19.08 -7.81
N VAL A 164 -7.95 19.34 -7.39
CA VAL A 164 -7.37 20.70 -7.47
C VAL A 164 -6.76 20.87 -8.86
N ILE A 165 -7.51 21.46 -9.79
CA ILE A 165 -7.08 21.65 -11.19
C ILE A 165 -7.14 23.13 -11.55
N TYR A 166 -6.07 23.65 -12.16
CA TYR A 166 -6.03 25.01 -12.73
C TYR A 166 -5.38 24.99 -14.11
N GLY A 167 -6.11 25.47 -15.12
CA GLY A 167 -5.66 25.41 -16.50
C GLY A 167 -5.46 23.95 -16.94
N ASP A 168 -4.25 23.62 -17.38
CA ASP A 168 -3.84 22.27 -17.79
C ASP A 168 -3.07 21.52 -16.69
N THR A 169 -3.14 21.97 -15.44
CA THR A 169 -2.34 21.43 -14.33
C THR A 169 -3.21 20.87 -13.22
N LEU A 170 -3.02 19.59 -12.92
CA LEU A 170 -3.54 18.92 -11.73
C LEU A 170 -2.54 19.03 -10.59
N PHE A 171 -3.05 19.42 -9.42
CA PHE A 171 -2.28 19.57 -8.20
C PHE A 171 -2.53 18.40 -7.26
N ILE A 172 -1.49 17.64 -6.95
CA ILE A 172 -1.58 16.53 -6.01
C ILE A 172 -1.65 17.11 -4.58
N PRO A 173 -2.75 16.89 -3.83
CA PRO A 173 -2.87 17.30 -2.43
C PRO A 173 -1.81 16.64 -1.54
N PRO A 174 -1.25 17.29 -0.50
CA PRO A 174 -0.42 16.59 0.47
C PRO A 174 -1.22 15.52 1.23
N LEU A 175 -0.56 14.46 1.67
CA LEU A 175 -1.18 13.48 2.58
C LEU A 175 -1.70 14.17 3.86
N GLY A 176 -2.82 13.65 4.38
CA GLY A 176 -3.52 14.21 5.54
C GLY A 176 -4.33 15.48 5.27
N THR A 177 -4.51 15.88 4.02
CA THR A 177 -5.51 16.91 3.66
C THR A 177 -6.88 16.28 3.46
N ALA A 178 -7.93 17.10 3.59
CA ALA A 178 -9.31 16.66 3.37
C ALA A 178 -9.53 16.13 1.94
N ASN A 179 -8.83 16.68 0.94
CA ASN A 179 -8.86 16.22 -0.45
C ASN A 179 -8.26 14.82 -0.68
N ARG A 180 -7.67 14.22 0.36
CA ARG A 180 -7.20 12.83 0.37
C ARG A 180 -8.10 11.94 1.23
N ARG A 181 -9.35 12.32 1.49
CA ARG A 181 -10.30 11.54 2.27
C ARG A 181 -11.55 11.28 1.43
N VAL A 182 -11.63 10.09 0.86
CA VAL A 182 -12.76 9.68 0.02
C VAL A 182 -13.52 8.55 0.70
N GLU A 183 -14.80 8.79 0.98
CA GLU A 183 -15.67 7.81 1.63
C GLU A 183 -16.29 6.86 0.59
N GLY A 184 -16.59 5.63 0.97
CA GLY A 184 -17.32 4.66 0.12
C GLY A 184 -16.46 3.89 -0.89
N GLU A 185 -15.32 4.40 -1.33
CA GLU A 185 -14.45 3.76 -2.35
C GLU A 185 -13.90 2.38 -1.94
N LEU A 186 -13.81 2.11 -0.63
CA LEU A 186 -13.35 0.83 -0.09
C LEU A 186 -14.51 -0.08 0.37
N GLY A 187 -15.76 0.27 0.02
CA GLY A 187 -16.97 -0.42 0.46
C GLY A 187 -17.19 -0.33 1.97
N ALA A 188 -18.04 -1.20 2.50
CA ALA A 188 -18.43 -1.16 3.92
C ALA A 188 -17.33 -1.62 4.91
N PHE A 189 -16.34 -2.42 4.46
CA PHE A 189 -15.35 -3.03 5.35
C PHE A 189 -13.97 -3.15 4.71
N LYS A 190 -12.92 -3.05 5.53
CA LYS A 190 -11.51 -3.24 5.16
C LYS A 190 -10.77 -4.10 6.19
N LEU A 191 -9.91 -5.00 5.71
CA LEU A 191 -8.90 -5.74 6.46
C LEU A 191 -7.51 -5.33 5.94
N ALA A 192 -6.68 -4.73 6.80
CA ALA A 192 -5.31 -4.34 6.43
C ALA A 192 -4.37 -5.56 6.42
N LEU A 193 -3.51 -5.67 5.39
CA LEU A 193 -2.53 -6.75 5.23
C LEU A 193 -1.06 -6.28 5.27
N GLY A 194 -0.82 -4.98 5.49
CA GLY A 194 0.51 -4.37 5.49
C GLY A 194 0.96 -3.86 4.12
N ASP A 195 1.98 -3.00 4.11
CA ASP A 195 2.59 -2.41 2.90
C ASP A 195 1.60 -1.70 1.95
N GLY A 196 0.49 -1.19 2.48
CA GLY A 196 -0.58 -0.57 1.70
C GLY A 196 -1.57 -1.54 1.05
N TYR A 197 -1.40 -2.86 1.22
CA TYR A 197 -2.33 -3.87 0.72
C TYR A 197 -3.43 -4.18 1.73
N MET A 198 -4.62 -4.49 1.22
CA MET A 198 -5.81 -4.77 2.01
C MET A 198 -6.78 -5.68 1.26
N ILE A 199 -7.65 -6.34 2.01
CA ILE A 199 -8.88 -6.96 1.51
C ILE A 199 -10.02 -5.99 1.86
N HIS A 200 -10.81 -5.57 0.89
CA HIS A 200 -11.86 -4.58 1.13
C HIS A 200 -13.09 -4.80 0.26
N GLY A 201 -14.20 -4.15 0.62
CA GLY A 201 -15.40 -4.08 -0.19
C GLY A 201 -15.20 -3.21 -1.43
N THR A 202 -16.24 -3.01 -2.22
CA THR A 202 -16.14 -2.14 -3.41
C THR A 202 -17.52 -1.66 -3.84
N PRO A 203 -17.68 -0.40 -4.24
CA PRO A 203 -18.90 0.03 -4.92
C PRO A 203 -18.97 -0.55 -6.35
N HIS A 204 -17.82 -0.89 -6.95
CA HIS A 204 -17.68 -1.43 -8.31
C HIS A 204 -17.86 -2.95 -8.36
N GLN A 205 -19.10 -3.43 -8.24
CA GLN A 205 -19.41 -4.87 -8.22
C GLN A 205 -19.00 -5.59 -9.50
N GLU A 206 -19.02 -4.90 -10.64
CA GLU A 206 -18.59 -5.38 -11.95
C GLU A 206 -17.09 -5.75 -12.00
N SER A 207 -16.29 -5.25 -11.07
CA SER A 207 -14.87 -5.57 -11.00
C SER A 207 -14.58 -6.95 -10.37
N ILE A 208 -15.54 -7.53 -9.66
CA ILE A 208 -15.36 -8.81 -8.96
C ILE A 208 -15.11 -9.94 -9.96
N GLY A 209 -14.10 -10.77 -9.68
CA GLY A 209 -13.64 -11.82 -10.60
C GLY A 209 -12.69 -11.31 -11.69
N GLN A 210 -12.25 -10.05 -11.65
CA GLN A 210 -11.34 -9.47 -12.65
C GLN A 210 -9.97 -9.06 -12.06
N ALA A 211 -8.98 -8.90 -12.94
CA ALA A 211 -7.72 -8.24 -12.62
C ALA A 211 -7.88 -6.73 -12.85
N ALA A 212 -8.44 -6.03 -11.85
CA ALA A 212 -8.94 -4.65 -12.00
C ALA A 212 -8.43 -3.66 -10.94
N THR A 213 -7.77 -4.14 -9.88
CA THR A 213 -7.33 -3.28 -8.78
C THR A 213 -5.89 -2.80 -8.98
N HIS A 214 -5.43 -1.94 -8.09
CA HIS A 214 -4.04 -1.48 -8.03
C HIS A 214 -3.16 -2.33 -7.11
N GLY A 215 -3.56 -3.59 -6.87
CA GLY A 215 -2.81 -4.59 -6.09
C GLY A 215 -3.55 -5.09 -4.85
N CYS A 216 -4.56 -4.37 -4.36
CA CYS A 216 -5.43 -4.82 -3.27
C CYS A 216 -6.40 -5.92 -3.72
N ILE A 217 -7.07 -6.55 -2.76
CA ILE A 217 -8.09 -7.57 -3.02
C ILE A 217 -9.46 -6.95 -2.78
N ARG A 218 -10.32 -6.95 -3.81
CA ARG A 218 -11.72 -6.50 -3.68
C ARG A 218 -12.65 -7.69 -3.55
N MET A 219 -13.67 -7.53 -2.74
CA MET A 219 -14.77 -8.47 -2.54
C MET A 219 -16.10 -7.74 -2.65
N ALA A 220 -17.19 -8.45 -2.96
CA ALA A 220 -18.52 -7.86 -2.82
C ALA A 220 -18.80 -7.50 -1.35
N ASP A 221 -19.63 -6.49 -1.12
CA ASP A 221 -19.86 -5.95 0.22
C ASP A 221 -20.49 -6.98 1.18
N ALA A 222 -21.35 -7.86 0.67
CA ALA A 222 -21.89 -8.98 1.45
C ALA A 222 -20.81 -10.00 1.85
N ASP A 223 -19.89 -10.32 0.93
CA ASP A 223 -18.83 -11.30 1.17
C ASP A 223 -17.80 -10.77 2.17
N ILE A 224 -17.33 -9.52 1.99
CA ILE A 224 -16.38 -8.91 2.93
C ILE A 224 -17.02 -8.71 4.31
N SER A 225 -18.33 -8.51 4.40
CA SER A 225 -19.03 -8.46 5.68
C SER A 225 -18.88 -9.78 6.44
N TYR A 226 -19.09 -10.92 5.79
CA TYR A 226 -18.87 -12.22 6.43
C TYR A 226 -17.43 -12.37 6.91
N ILE A 227 -16.46 -12.07 6.04
CA ILE A 227 -15.03 -12.15 6.37
C ILE A 227 -14.69 -11.21 7.55
N TYR A 228 -15.20 -9.98 7.53
CA TYR A 228 -15.01 -9.01 8.58
C TYR A 228 -15.55 -9.51 9.91
N HIS A 229 -16.73 -10.12 9.99
CA HIS A 229 -17.27 -10.54 11.29
C HIS A 229 -16.65 -11.85 11.81
N THR A 230 -16.11 -12.69 10.92
CA THR A 230 -15.65 -14.05 11.29
C THR A 230 -14.14 -14.20 11.41
N ILE A 231 -13.36 -13.27 10.85
CA ILE A 231 -11.89 -13.31 10.90
C ILE A 231 -11.34 -12.37 11.97
N ALA A 232 -10.40 -12.88 12.77
CA ALA A 232 -9.72 -12.11 13.81
C ALA A 232 -8.50 -11.35 13.26
N VAL A 233 -8.13 -10.26 13.94
CA VAL A 233 -6.80 -9.66 13.75
C VAL A 233 -5.75 -10.71 14.12
N GLY A 234 -4.66 -10.77 13.35
CA GLY A 234 -3.61 -11.77 13.46
C GLY A 234 -3.84 -13.02 12.61
N THR A 235 -5.04 -13.27 12.09
CA THR A 235 -5.31 -14.42 11.22
C THR A 235 -4.36 -14.44 10.02
N PRO A 236 -3.69 -15.57 9.72
CA PRO A 236 -2.80 -15.68 8.57
C PRO A 236 -3.59 -15.68 7.26
N VAL A 237 -3.00 -15.04 6.26
CA VAL A 237 -3.55 -14.87 4.91
C VAL A 237 -2.51 -15.39 3.93
N TYR A 238 -2.85 -16.47 3.22
CA TYR A 238 -1.98 -17.08 2.22
C TYR A 238 -2.44 -16.62 0.83
N ILE A 239 -1.55 -16.01 0.07
CA ILE A 239 -1.82 -15.49 -1.27
C ILE A 239 -0.88 -16.19 -2.25
N TYR A 240 -1.41 -16.92 -3.21
CA TYR A 240 -0.62 -17.61 -4.23
C TYR A 240 -1.19 -17.46 -5.62
#